data_AF-A0A9W8UM34-F1
#
_entry.id   AF-A0A9W8UM34-F1
#
_cell.length_a   1.000
_cell.length_b   1.000
_cell.length_c   1.000
_cell.angle_alpha   90.00
_cell.angle_beta   90.00
_cell.angle_gamma   90.00
#
_symmetry.space_group_name_H-M   'P 1'
#
loop_
_entity.id
_entity.type
_entity.pdbx_description
1 polymer ?
#
loop_
_entity_poly.entity_id
_entity_poly.type
_entity_poly.pdbx_seq_one_letter_code
_entity_poly.pdbx_strand_id
1 'polypeptide(L)'
;MYTIPSERLDLRPDAEVDRVLMQHRPVTDDKNIWFYWHDGYENMYPTAQRTVRAYHRRFSKLGWKVRQSGRTITLDEGRRLLTDYLFQGQTINMVIGTVDEEDHWNGPQYGRDHVFAIDFLTGSQLINDLTNWNGLRQFQLLSLSLPADDEEETTDQKEAREEIHWGLCGKTTPRATMCPIRTLTGFVTRRPTSVRGASPTQWTFSSLNQSSEAVY
;
A
#
# COMPACT_ATOMS: atom_id res chain seq x y z
N MET A 1 -7.80 22.24 -7.52
CA MET A 1 -6.89 21.82 -6.43
C MET A 1 -7.60 22.09 -5.10
N TYR A 2 -7.80 21.09 -4.23
CA TYR A 2 -8.44 21.32 -2.93
C TYR A 2 -7.35 21.66 -1.90
N THR A 3 -7.30 22.91 -1.45
CA THR A 3 -6.43 23.33 -0.34
C THR A 3 -6.85 22.58 0.92
N ILE A 4 -5.91 21.91 1.59
CA ILE A 4 -6.21 21.25 2.87
C ILE A 4 -6.58 22.35 3.87
N PRO A 5 -7.77 22.29 4.48
CA PRO A 5 -8.19 23.29 5.46
C PRO A 5 -7.18 23.38 6.61
N SER A 6 -6.90 24.60 7.08
CA SER A 6 -5.85 24.86 8.09
C SER A 6 -6.06 24.05 9.37
N GLU A 7 -7.31 23.79 9.75
CA GLU A 7 -7.67 22.98 10.90
C GLU A 7 -7.25 21.50 10.77
N ARG A 8 -7.04 21.01 9.54
CA ARG A 8 -6.55 19.65 9.26
C ARG A 8 -5.04 19.57 9.11
N LEU A 9 -4.32 20.71 9.06
CA LEU A 9 -2.87 20.73 9.01
C LEU A 9 -2.28 20.48 10.40
N ASP A 10 -1.35 19.54 10.50
CA ASP A 10 -0.58 19.30 11.72
C ASP A 10 0.79 19.98 11.59
N LEU A 11 0.88 21.17 12.19
CA LEU A 11 2.05 22.06 12.15
C LEU A 11 3.02 21.83 13.31
N ARG A 12 2.81 20.79 14.13
CA ARG A 12 3.73 20.48 15.22
C ARG A 12 5.15 20.21 14.69
N PRO A 13 6.19 20.57 15.45
CA PRO A 13 7.57 20.24 15.10
C PRO A 13 7.77 18.74 14.93
N ASP A 14 8.67 18.35 14.02
CA ASP A 14 9.00 16.94 13.75
C ASP A 14 9.36 16.18 15.03
N ALA A 15 10.13 16.79 15.95
CA ALA A 15 10.51 16.19 17.22
C ALA A 15 9.30 15.85 18.14
N GLU A 16 8.21 16.61 18.05
CA GLU A 16 6.99 16.30 18.79
C GLU A 16 6.24 15.12 18.16
N VAL A 17 6.18 15.08 16.83
CA VAL A 17 5.60 13.94 16.09
C VAL A 17 6.40 12.67 16.35
N ASP A 18 7.73 12.75 16.36
CA ASP A 18 8.62 11.62 16.62
C ASP A 18 8.40 11.05 18.02
N ARG A 19 8.27 11.90 19.04
CA ARG A 19 7.93 11.45 20.40
C ARG A 19 6.60 10.69 20.45
N VAL A 20 5.60 11.12 19.68
CA VAL A 20 4.31 10.41 19.60
C VAL A 20 4.46 9.06 18.88
N LEU A 21 5.22 9.01 17.79
CA LEU A 21 5.45 7.79 17.00
C LEU A 21 6.22 6.72 17.79
N MET A 22 7.17 7.14 18.63
CA MET A 22 7.97 6.25 19.47
C MET A 22 7.25 5.84 20.75
N GLN A 23 6.16 6.51 21.14
CA GLN A 23 5.39 6.14 22.32
C GLN A 23 4.58 4.86 22.06
N HIS A 24 4.88 3.80 22.81
CA HIS A 24 4.06 2.59 22.79
C HIS A 24 2.67 2.88 23.38
N ARG A 25 1.62 2.50 22.62
CA ARG A 25 0.22 2.58 23.05
C ARG A 25 -0.47 1.26 22.76
N PRO A 26 -1.34 0.73 23.63
CA PRO A 26 -2.11 -0.46 23.33
C PRO A 26 -2.99 -0.27 22.09
N VAL A 27 -3.32 -1.36 21.40
CA VAL A 27 -4.23 -1.37 20.27
C VAL A 27 -5.66 -1.51 20.79
N THR A 28 -6.49 -0.49 20.57
CA THR A 28 -7.84 -0.40 21.14
C THR A 28 -8.95 -0.48 20.10
N ASP A 29 -8.62 -0.35 18.82
CA ASP A 29 -9.55 -0.33 17.69
C ASP A 29 -8.81 -0.69 16.39
N ASP A 30 -9.53 -0.77 15.28
CA ASP A 30 -9.00 -1.22 13.98
C ASP A 30 -8.27 -0.14 13.17
N LYS A 31 -8.39 1.15 13.54
CA LYS A 31 -7.79 2.28 12.79
C LYS A 31 -6.31 2.46 13.12
N ASN A 32 -5.48 1.53 12.64
CA ASN A 32 -4.03 1.59 12.83
C ASN A 32 -3.30 1.49 11.49
N ILE A 33 -2.23 2.26 11.38
CA ILE A 33 -1.29 2.22 10.26
C ILE A 33 0.06 1.82 10.84
N TRP A 34 0.63 0.72 10.36
CA TRP A 34 1.87 0.18 10.91
C TRP A 34 3.01 0.36 9.94
N PHE A 35 4.10 0.93 10.45
CA PHE A 35 5.38 0.97 9.78
C PHE A 35 6.34 0.00 10.48
N TYR A 36 7.03 -0.78 9.67
CA TYR A 36 8.00 -1.76 10.13
C TYR A 36 9.37 -1.36 9.61
N TRP A 37 10.33 -1.28 10.52
CA TRP A 37 11.74 -1.16 10.19
C TRP A 37 12.52 -2.07 11.12
N HIS A 38 13.38 -2.88 10.52
CA HIS A 38 14.11 -3.95 11.20
C HIS A 38 14.95 -3.46 12.39
N ASP A 39 15.33 -2.17 12.40
CA ASP A 39 16.19 -1.55 13.39
C ASP A 39 15.55 -0.35 14.11
N GLY A 40 14.22 -0.22 14.08
CA GLY A 40 13.54 0.88 14.80
C GLY A 40 13.37 2.18 14.00
N TYR A 41 12.60 3.13 14.54
CA TYR A 41 12.27 4.40 13.87
C TYR A 41 13.50 5.31 13.72
N GLU A 42 14.31 5.38 14.79
CA GLU A 42 15.46 6.26 14.87
C GLU A 42 16.54 5.91 13.83
N ASN A 43 16.64 4.61 13.48
CA ASN A 43 17.58 4.09 12.49
C ASN A 43 16.98 3.99 11.08
N MET A 44 15.76 4.49 10.85
CA MET A 44 15.22 4.64 9.50
C MET A 44 16.01 5.70 8.73
N TYR A 45 16.11 5.52 7.40
CA TYR A 45 16.61 6.59 6.54
C TYR A 45 15.77 7.88 6.71
N PRO A 46 16.37 9.08 6.61
CA PRO A 46 15.64 10.35 6.79
C PRO A 46 14.41 10.48 5.87
N THR A 47 14.47 9.94 4.66
CA THR A 47 13.35 9.89 3.72
C THR A 47 12.22 8.99 4.19
N ALA A 48 12.54 7.84 4.79
CA ALA A 48 11.54 6.96 5.39
C ALA A 48 10.89 7.60 6.63
N GLN A 49 11.67 8.26 7.49
CA GLN A 49 11.11 9.03 8.62
C GLN A 49 10.14 10.12 8.14
N ARG A 50 10.52 10.87 7.10
CA ARG A 50 9.64 11.88 6.47
C ARG A 50 8.30 11.28 6.03
N THR A 51 8.31 10.08 5.42
CA THR A 51 7.09 9.37 5.04
C THR A 51 6.23 9.02 6.25
N VAL A 52 6.80 8.42 7.30
CA VAL A 52 6.04 8.08 8.53
C VAL A 52 5.41 9.32 9.16
N ARG A 53 6.17 10.43 9.26
CA ARG A 53 5.67 11.72 9.75
C ARG A 53 4.54 12.26 8.88
N ALA A 54 4.66 12.20 7.56
CA ALA A 54 3.63 12.66 6.64
C ALA A 54 2.31 11.89 6.81
N TYR A 55 2.39 10.57 7.00
CA TYR A 55 1.23 9.75 7.32
C TYR A 55 0.61 10.13 8.66
N HIS A 56 1.43 10.33 9.70
CA HIS A 56 0.93 10.76 11.01
C HIS A 56 0.18 12.09 10.91
N ARG A 57 0.78 13.09 10.25
CA ARG A 57 0.16 14.41 10.08
C ARG A 57 -1.18 14.35 9.34
N ARG A 58 -1.30 13.48 8.32
CA ARG A 58 -2.53 13.35 7.50
C ARG A 58 -3.64 12.56 8.21
N PHE A 59 -3.28 11.46 8.87
CA PHE A 59 -4.28 10.49 9.30
C PHE A 59 -4.60 10.55 10.80
N SER A 60 -3.73 11.12 11.64
CA SER A 60 -3.96 11.21 13.09
C SER A 60 -5.24 11.99 13.44
N LYS A 61 -5.46 13.14 12.78
CA LYS A 61 -6.68 13.95 12.94
C LYS A 61 -7.94 13.25 12.43
N LEU A 62 -7.80 12.22 11.59
CA LEU A 62 -8.90 11.38 11.10
C LEU A 62 -9.16 10.15 12.00
N GLY A 63 -8.48 10.08 13.15
CA GLY A 63 -8.62 9.03 14.16
C GLY A 63 -7.75 7.80 13.94
N TRP A 64 -6.84 7.82 12.97
CA TRP A 64 -5.89 6.74 12.73
C TRP A 64 -4.66 6.84 13.64
N LYS A 65 -4.20 5.71 14.16
CA LYS A 65 -2.99 5.62 14.97
C LYS A 65 -1.85 5.14 14.08
N VAL A 66 -0.92 6.03 13.77
CA VAL A 66 0.33 5.64 13.09
C VAL A 66 1.29 5.09 14.12
N ARG A 67 1.80 3.90 13.86
CA ARG A 67 2.60 3.12 14.80
C ARG A 67 3.88 2.67 14.13
N GLN A 68 4.98 2.81 14.85
CA GLN A 68 6.22 2.16 14.48
C GLN A 68 6.42 0.92 15.34
N SER A 69 6.76 -0.20 14.71
CA SER A 69 7.19 -1.40 15.41
C SER A 69 8.68 -1.61 15.16
N GLY A 70 9.50 -1.45 16.20
CA GLY A 70 10.91 -1.87 16.21
C GLY A 70 11.06 -3.40 16.31
N ARG A 71 9.98 -4.15 16.13
CA ARG A 71 10.02 -5.61 16.12
C ARG A 71 10.65 -6.06 14.82
N THR A 72 11.81 -6.72 14.95
CA THR A 72 12.39 -7.45 13.84
C THR A 72 11.45 -8.60 13.47
N ILE A 73 10.97 -8.59 12.23
CA ILE A 73 10.20 -9.69 11.67
C ILE A 73 11.21 -10.73 11.20
N THR A 74 11.11 -11.96 11.71
CA THR A 74 11.99 -13.04 11.26
C THR A 74 11.69 -13.39 9.80
N LEU A 75 12.66 -14.00 9.09
CA LEU A 75 12.45 -14.38 7.70
C LEU A 75 11.21 -15.27 7.52
N ASP A 76 11.00 -16.24 8.41
CA ASP A 76 9.86 -17.16 8.33
C ASP A 76 8.53 -16.48 8.61
N GLU A 77 8.49 -15.57 9.58
CA GLU A 77 7.28 -14.79 9.82
C GLU A 77 6.99 -13.83 8.67
N GLY A 78 8.03 -13.17 8.14
CA GLY A 78 7.92 -12.29 6.98
C GLY A 78 7.40 -13.03 5.75
N ARG A 79 7.85 -14.26 5.51
CA ARG A 79 7.33 -15.15 4.45
C ARG A 79 5.85 -15.44 4.64
N ARG A 80 5.40 -15.78 5.86
CA ARG A 80 3.98 -16.03 6.14
C ARG A 80 3.14 -14.79 5.92
N LEU A 81 3.55 -13.65 6.46
CA LEU A 81 2.85 -12.37 6.29
C LEU A 81 2.76 -11.96 4.82
N LEU A 82 3.83 -12.16 4.06
CA LEU A 82 3.85 -11.89 2.63
C LEU A 82 2.91 -12.83 1.88
N THR A 83 2.95 -14.13 2.20
CA THR A 83 2.04 -15.12 1.62
C THR A 83 0.58 -14.75 1.88
N ASP A 84 0.22 -14.41 3.13
CA ASP A 84 -1.13 -13.97 3.48
C ASP A 84 -1.55 -12.71 2.70
N TYR A 85 -0.65 -11.73 2.58
CA TYR A 85 -0.88 -10.53 1.80
C TYR A 85 -1.12 -10.84 0.32
N LEU A 86 -0.33 -11.74 -0.28
CA LEU A 86 -0.50 -12.16 -1.67
C LEU A 86 -1.84 -12.90 -1.88
N PHE A 87 -2.25 -13.72 -0.91
CA PHE A 87 -3.54 -14.41 -0.95
C PHE A 87 -4.75 -13.47 -0.91
N GLN A 88 -4.64 -12.30 -0.28
CA GLN A 88 -5.70 -11.29 -0.33
C GLN A 88 -5.96 -10.85 -1.78
N GLY A 89 -4.90 -10.56 -2.54
CA GLY A 89 -5.02 -10.20 -3.95
C GLY A 89 -5.66 -11.32 -4.78
N GLN A 90 -5.23 -12.56 -4.55
CA GLN A 90 -5.81 -13.72 -5.24
C GLN A 90 -7.30 -13.90 -4.92
N THR A 91 -7.68 -13.76 -3.65
CA THR A 91 -9.07 -13.90 -3.21
C THR A 91 -9.96 -12.81 -3.81
N ILE A 92 -9.49 -11.56 -3.79
CA ILE A 92 -10.22 -10.43 -4.39
C ILE A 92 -10.40 -10.66 -5.89
N ASN A 93 -9.37 -11.10 -6.60
CA ASN A 93 -9.48 -11.41 -8.03
C ASN A 93 -10.51 -12.51 -8.32
N MET A 94 -10.55 -13.56 -7.49
CA MET A 94 -11.55 -14.63 -7.64
C MET A 94 -12.97 -14.11 -7.39
N VAL A 95 -13.18 -13.33 -6.32
CA VAL A 95 -14.51 -12.78 -5.95
C VAL A 95 -15.01 -11.74 -6.95
N ILE A 96 -14.14 -10.86 -7.44
CA ILE A 96 -14.49 -9.88 -8.48
C ILE A 96 -14.77 -10.58 -9.82
N GLY A 97 -14.26 -11.80 -10.03
CA GLY A 97 -14.51 -12.58 -11.24
C GLY A 97 -15.87 -13.29 -11.30
N THR A 98 -16.63 -13.35 -10.20
CA THR A 98 -17.89 -14.11 -10.14
C THR A 98 -19.13 -13.23 -10.33
N VAL A 99 -20.19 -13.85 -10.84
CA VAL A 99 -21.56 -13.31 -10.87
C VAL A 99 -22.44 -14.34 -10.19
N ASP A 100 -23.23 -13.90 -9.21
CA ASP A 100 -24.18 -14.71 -8.47
C ASP A 100 -25.54 -14.02 -8.47
N GLU A 101 -26.53 -14.62 -9.13
CA GLU A 101 -27.87 -14.04 -9.28
C GLU A 101 -28.72 -14.21 -8.01
N GLU A 102 -28.50 -15.28 -7.25
CA GLU A 102 -29.25 -15.58 -6.03
C GLU A 102 -28.90 -14.59 -4.91
N ASP A 103 -27.61 -14.27 -4.78
CA ASP A 103 -27.09 -13.30 -3.81
C ASP A 103 -27.01 -11.86 -4.36
N HIS A 104 -27.52 -11.62 -5.58
CA HIS A 104 -27.48 -10.33 -6.28
C HIS A 104 -26.07 -9.71 -6.38
N TRP A 105 -25.05 -10.55 -6.57
CA TRP A 105 -23.66 -10.16 -6.70
C TRP A 105 -23.22 -10.11 -8.17
N ASN A 106 -22.68 -8.97 -8.59
CA ASN A 106 -22.00 -8.83 -9.88
C ASN A 106 -20.59 -8.28 -9.63
N GLY A 107 -19.63 -9.19 -9.42
CA GLY A 107 -18.24 -8.84 -9.16
C GLY A 107 -17.60 -7.95 -10.24
N PRO A 108 -17.75 -8.26 -11.54
CA PRO A 108 -17.15 -7.44 -12.59
C PRO A 108 -17.70 -6.01 -12.62
N GLN A 109 -19.00 -5.84 -12.39
CA GLN A 109 -19.61 -4.51 -12.28
C GLN A 109 -19.13 -3.79 -11.02
N TYR A 110 -19.13 -4.46 -9.87
CA TYR A 110 -18.63 -3.89 -8.62
C TYR A 110 -17.19 -3.41 -8.76
N GLY A 111 -16.32 -4.23 -9.37
CA GLY A 111 -14.94 -3.89 -9.67
C GLY A 111 -14.82 -2.62 -10.50
N ARG A 112 -15.60 -2.49 -11.59
CA ARG A 112 -15.61 -1.30 -12.44
C ARG A 112 -16.02 -0.04 -11.68
N ASP A 113 -17.05 -0.16 -10.85
CA ASP A 113 -17.71 1.00 -10.25
C ASP A 113 -17.07 1.44 -8.92
N HIS A 114 -16.38 0.53 -8.23
CA HIS A 114 -15.90 0.76 -6.85
C HIS A 114 -14.41 0.49 -6.64
N VAL A 115 -13.71 -0.15 -7.59
CA VAL A 115 -12.29 -0.50 -7.43
C VAL A 115 -11.43 0.31 -8.40
N PHE A 116 -10.61 1.21 -7.85
CA PHE A 116 -9.59 1.91 -8.61
C PHE A 116 -8.30 1.08 -8.65
N ALA A 117 -8.13 0.28 -9.71
CA ALA A 117 -6.95 -0.54 -9.95
C ALA A 117 -6.18 0.00 -11.16
N ILE A 118 -5.07 0.69 -10.91
CA ILE A 118 -4.13 1.10 -11.96
C ILE A 118 -3.34 -0.14 -12.42
N ASP A 119 -3.16 -0.30 -13.73
CA ASP A 119 -2.23 -1.30 -14.26
C ASP A 119 -0.84 -1.09 -13.66
N PHE A 120 -0.33 -2.08 -12.92
CA PHE A 120 0.89 -1.92 -12.14
C PHE A 120 2.08 -1.52 -13.02
N LEU A 121 2.25 -2.14 -14.19
CA LEU A 121 3.39 -1.84 -15.06
C LEU A 121 3.32 -0.39 -15.55
N THR A 122 2.15 0.04 -16.02
CA THR A 122 1.90 1.41 -16.47
C THR A 122 1.97 2.43 -15.33
N GLY A 123 1.45 2.10 -14.15
CA GLY A 123 1.34 3.05 -13.04
C GLY A 123 2.58 3.16 -12.16
N SER A 124 3.40 2.11 -12.08
CA SER A 124 4.55 2.05 -11.15
C SER A 124 5.90 2.00 -11.84
N GLN A 125 5.97 1.50 -13.08
CA GLN A 125 7.25 1.36 -13.80
C GLN A 125 7.44 2.40 -14.90
N LEU A 126 6.37 3.07 -15.34
CA LEU A 126 6.45 4.06 -16.41
C LEU A 126 7.49 5.16 -16.14
N ILE A 127 7.58 5.65 -14.89
CA ILE A 127 8.60 6.65 -14.54
C ILE A 127 10.03 6.10 -14.63
N ASN A 128 10.22 4.81 -14.37
CA ASN A 128 11.52 4.16 -14.55
C ASN A 128 11.86 4.07 -16.03
N ASP A 129 10.90 3.73 -16.89
CA ASP A 129 11.12 3.65 -18.33
C ASP A 129 11.38 5.02 -18.95
N LEU A 130 10.59 6.04 -18.58
CA LEU A 130 10.72 7.40 -19.11
C LEU A 130 12.04 8.07 -18.71
N THR A 131 12.48 7.85 -17.47
CA THR A 131 13.74 8.41 -16.98
C THR A 131 14.95 7.50 -17.23
N ASN A 132 14.80 6.40 -17.98
CA ASN A 132 15.84 5.40 -18.21
C ASN A 132 16.52 4.93 -16.90
N TRP A 133 15.69 4.64 -15.89
CA TRP A 133 16.09 4.19 -14.55
C TRP A 133 17.01 5.17 -13.82
N ASN A 134 16.98 6.46 -14.17
CA ASN A 134 17.78 7.51 -13.54
C ASN A 134 17.03 8.14 -12.37
N GLY A 135 17.29 7.65 -11.16
CA GLY A 135 16.67 8.16 -9.93
C GLY A 135 16.93 9.64 -9.64
N LEU A 136 18.05 10.21 -10.10
CA LEU A 136 18.30 11.65 -9.93
C LEU A 136 17.38 12.48 -10.82
N ARG A 137 17.18 12.06 -12.07
CA ARG A 137 16.24 12.71 -12.99
C ARG A 137 14.81 12.62 -12.48
N GLN A 138 14.40 11.45 -11.97
CA GLN A 138 13.08 11.27 -11.33
C GLN A 138 12.88 12.26 -10.18
N PHE A 139 13.88 12.37 -9.30
CA PHE A 139 13.82 13.32 -8.18
C PHE A 139 13.72 14.76 -8.67
N GLN A 140 14.47 15.15 -9.71
CA GLN A 140 14.40 16.49 -10.29
C GLN A 140 13.00 16.78 -10.82
N LEU A 141 12.45 15.92 -11.68
CA LEU A 141 11.14 16.09 -12.30
C LEU A 141 10.02 16.17 -11.24
N LEU A 142 10.01 15.24 -10.28
CA LEU A 142 8.99 15.19 -9.23
C LEU A 142 9.14 16.26 -8.13
N SER A 143 10.26 17.00 -8.13
CA SER A 143 10.49 18.12 -7.21
C SER A 143 10.16 19.48 -7.82
N LEU A 144 9.77 19.54 -9.10
CA LEU A 144 9.39 20.78 -9.76
C LEU A 144 8.10 21.33 -9.15
N SER A 145 8.06 22.65 -8.98
CA SER A 145 6.82 23.35 -8.69
C SER A 145 5.97 23.41 -9.95
N LEU A 146 4.65 23.37 -9.79
CA LEU A 146 3.74 23.66 -10.90
C LEU A 146 3.99 25.10 -11.39
N PRO A 147 3.92 25.35 -12.71
CA PRO A 147 3.99 26.71 -13.24
C PRO A 147 2.89 27.57 -12.62
N ALA A 148 3.19 28.84 -12.36
CA ALA A 148 2.18 29.81 -11.95
C ALA A 148 1.18 30.06 -13.10
N ASP A 149 -0.01 30.58 -12.79
CA ASP A 149 -1.07 30.78 -13.79
C ASP A 149 -0.65 31.71 -14.95
N ASP A 150 0.37 32.55 -14.74
CA ASP A 150 0.94 33.51 -15.67
C ASP A 150 2.31 33.10 -16.25
N GLU A 151 2.83 31.92 -15.90
CA GLU A 151 4.14 31.43 -16.34
C GLU A 151 4.00 30.31 -17.38
N GLU A 152 4.80 30.35 -18.45
CA GLU A 152 4.83 29.26 -19.42
C GLU A 152 5.47 28.00 -18.81
N GLU A 153 4.86 26.86 -19.08
CA GLU A 153 5.37 25.54 -18.67
C GLU A 153 6.75 25.28 -19.31
N THR A 154 7.77 25.07 -18.47
CA THR A 154 9.10 24.64 -18.94
C THR A 154 9.05 23.22 -19.51
N THR A 155 10.04 22.86 -20.34
CA THR A 155 10.17 21.50 -20.90
C THR A 155 10.14 20.43 -19.82
N ASP A 156 10.85 20.65 -18.70
CA ASP A 156 10.91 19.71 -17.59
C ASP A 156 9.58 19.63 -16.81
N GLN A 157 8.86 20.75 -16.65
CA GLN A 157 7.52 20.74 -16.04
C GLN A 157 6.51 19.98 -16.92
N LYS A 158 6.61 20.16 -18.24
CA LYS A 158 5.77 19.43 -19.19
C LYS A 158 6.04 17.93 -19.13
N GLU A 159 7.30 17.53 -19.11
CA GLU A 159 7.70 16.13 -18.95
C GLU A 159 7.16 15.55 -17.64
N ALA A 160 7.34 16.24 -16.50
CA ALA A 160 6.81 15.82 -15.21
C ALA A 160 5.26 15.72 -15.19
N ARG A 161 4.56 16.65 -15.85
CA ARG A 161 3.10 16.60 -15.97
C ARG A 161 2.65 15.42 -16.81
N GLU A 162 3.31 15.15 -17.92
CA GLU A 162 3.02 14.00 -18.77
C GLU A 162 3.26 12.69 -18.00
N GLU A 163 4.34 12.58 -17.24
CA GLU A 163 4.60 11.44 -16.35
C GLU A 163 3.44 11.20 -15.37
N ILE A 164 3.01 12.24 -14.64
CA ILE A 164 1.90 12.15 -13.68
C ILE A 164 0.60 11.80 -14.40
N HIS A 165 0.32 12.45 -15.53
CA HIS A 165 -0.88 12.21 -16.30
C HIS A 165 -0.93 10.76 -16.80
N TRP A 166 0.14 10.25 -17.39
CA TRP A 166 0.19 8.88 -17.91
C TRP A 166 0.24 7.82 -16.81
N GLY A 167 0.92 8.10 -15.70
CA GLY A 167 0.95 7.22 -14.53
C GLY A 167 -0.41 7.09 -13.82
N LEU A 168 -1.22 8.14 -13.85
CA LEU A 168 -2.55 8.15 -13.22
C LEU A 168 -3.71 7.80 -14.18
N CYS A 169 -3.61 8.17 -15.46
CA CYS A 169 -4.64 7.94 -16.47
C CYS A 169 -4.39 6.70 -17.32
N GLY A 170 -3.69 5.70 -16.76
CA GLY A 170 -3.33 4.44 -17.43
C GLY A 170 -4.45 3.98 -18.35
N LYS A 171 -4.14 3.89 -19.66
CA LYS A 171 -5.13 3.62 -20.71
C LYS A 171 -6.09 2.53 -20.27
N THR A 172 -7.38 2.86 -20.29
CA THR A 172 -8.54 2.02 -20.00
C THR A 172 -8.45 0.63 -20.65
N THR A 173 -7.76 -0.29 -19.98
CA THR A 173 -7.86 -1.73 -20.25
C THR A 173 -7.54 -2.47 -18.96
N PRO A 174 -8.51 -3.18 -18.35
CA PRO A 174 -8.23 -3.95 -17.14
C PRO A 174 -7.43 -5.19 -17.53
N ARG A 175 -6.13 -5.20 -17.23
CA ARG A 175 -5.38 -6.44 -17.01
C ARG A 175 -4.92 -6.44 -15.57
N ALA A 176 -5.52 -7.33 -14.79
CA ALA A 176 -5.06 -7.62 -13.44
C ALA A 176 -3.65 -8.19 -13.53
N THR A 177 -2.64 -7.41 -13.13
CA THR A 177 -1.26 -7.90 -13.02
C THR A 177 -0.78 -7.75 -11.59
N MET A 178 -0.31 -8.88 -11.07
CA MET A 178 0.17 -9.11 -9.71
C MET A 178 1.42 -8.28 -9.38
N CYS A 179 1.45 -7.68 -8.19
CA CYS A 179 2.50 -6.79 -7.70
C CYS A 179 3.72 -7.59 -7.19
N PRO A 180 4.96 -7.40 -7.71
CA PRO A 180 6.17 -7.85 -7.06
C PRO A 180 6.74 -6.80 -6.10
N ILE A 181 7.39 -7.34 -5.07
CA ILE A 181 7.90 -6.70 -3.85
C ILE A 181 9.16 -5.87 -4.15
N ARG A 182 9.14 -4.57 -3.78
CA ARG A 182 10.39 -3.93 -3.32
C ARG A 182 10.25 -2.83 -2.27
N THR A 183 9.05 -2.50 -1.82
CA THR A 183 8.88 -1.63 -0.64
C THR A 183 7.60 -2.01 0.08
N LEU A 184 7.72 -2.81 1.14
CA LEU A 184 6.62 -3.09 2.07
C LEU A 184 6.25 -1.79 2.78
N THR A 185 5.35 -1.02 2.18
CA THR A 185 4.53 -0.03 2.89
C THR A 185 3.16 -0.66 3.06
N GLY A 186 3.04 -1.60 3.99
CA GLY A 186 1.81 -2.37 4.23
C GLY A 186 0.93 -1.72 5.29
N PHE A 187 -0.31 -1.40 4.93
CA PHE A 187 -1.37 -1.14 5.91
C PHE A 187 -1.78 -2.48 6.55
N VAL A 188 -1.32 -2.75 7.77
CA VAL A 188 -1.78 -3.92 8.55
C VAL A 188 -2.82 -3.46 9.58
N THR A 189 -4.10 -3.45 9.22
CA THR A 189 -5.16 -3.33 10.26
C THR A 189 -5.34 -4.69 10.92
N ARG A 190 -4.72 -4.89 12.09
CA ARG A 190 -4.94 -6.08 12.91
C ARG A 190 -6.34 -6.01 13.52
N ARG A 191 -7.28 -6.88 13.11
CA ARG A 191 -8.54 -7.09 13.86
C ARG A 191 -8.22 -7.70 15.22
N PRO A 192 -8.84 -7.25 16.33
CA PRO A 192 -8.73 -7.93 17.60
C PRO A 192 -9.44 -9.29 17.52
N THR A 193 -8.70 -10.36 17.82
CA THR A 193 -9.27 -11.69 18.01
C THR A 193 -10.12 -11.70 19.27
N SER A 194 -11.43 -11.54 19.12
CA SER A 194 -12.40 -11.98 20.12
C SER A 194 -13.51 -12.78 19.45
N VAL A 195 -13.24 -14.06 19.19
CA VAL A 195 -14.29 -15.07 19.18
C VAL A 195 -13.83 -16.18 20.13
N ARG A 196 -14.27 -16.07 21.38
CA ARG A 196 -14.30 -17.21 22.30
C ARG A 196 -15.41 -18.14 21.78
N GLY A 197 -15.09 -19.41 21.52
CA GLY A 197 -16.12 -20.45 21.47
C GLY A 197 -16.11 -21.46 20.31
N ALA A 198 -14.99 -21.73 19.63
CA ALA A 198 -14.92 -22.89 18.74
C ALA A 198 -13.75 -23.80 19.16
N SER A 199 -14.08 -25.00 19.64
CA SER A 199 -13.08 -26.05 19.90
C SER A 199 -12.42 -26.47 18.59
N PRO A 200 -11.11 -26.79 18.57
CA PRO A 200 -10.47 -27.31 17.38
C PRO A 200 -10.92 -28.76 17.18
N THR A 201 -11.93 -28.97 16.33
CA THR A 201 -12.18 -30.30 15.78
C THR A 201 -11.03 -30.60 14.82
N GLN A 202 -10.26 -31.63 15.17
CA GLN A 202 -9.19 -32.19 14.37
C GLN A 202 -9.69 -32.52 12.95
N TRP A 203 -9.12 -31.89 11.95
CA TRP A 203 -9.20 -32.38 10.58
C TRP A 203 -7.95 -33.23 10.31
N THR A 204 -8.08 -34.53 10.49
CA THR A 204 -7.14 -35.52 9.96
C THR A 204 -7.42 -35.69 8.47
N PHE A 205 -6.49 -35.29 7.61
CA PHE A 205 -6.50 -35.68 6.21
C PHE A 205 -5.81 -37.04 6.05
N SER A 206 -6.60 -38.06 5.75
CA SER A 206 -6.12 -39.39 5.34
C SER A 206 -5.52 -39.29 3.94
N SER A 207 -4.30 -39.78 3.78
CA SER A 207 -3.61 -39.88 2.49
C SER A 207 -4.33 -40.88 1.58
N LEU A 208 -4.87 -40.41 0.47
CA LEU A 208 -5.14 -41.24 -0.69
C LEU A 208 -3.98 -41.05 -1.67
N ASN A 209 -3.10 -42.04 -1.62
CA ASN A 209 -2.01 -42.27 -2.53
C ASN A 209 -2.59 -42.54 -3.93
N GLN A 210 -2.38 -41.63 -4.88
CA GLN A 210 -2.41 -41.98 -6.29
C GLN A 210 -1.11 -41.51 -6.94
N SER A 211 -0.27 -42.51 -7.16
CA SER A 211 0.86 -42.52 -8.05
C SER A 211 0.43 -42.13 -9.47
N SER A 212 1.07 -41.13 -10.05
CA SER A 212 1.28 -41.09 -11.50
C SER A 212 2.66 -40.53 -11.79
N GLU A 213 3.50 -41.43 -12.30
CA GLU A 213 4.78 -41.14 -12.93
C GLU A 213 4.60 -40.26 -14.17
N ALA A 214 5.52 -39.32 -14.36
CA ALA A 214 5.96 -38.79 -15.66
C ALA A 214 7.36 -38.21 -15.38
N VAL A 215 8.46 -38.92 -15.64
CA VAL A 215 9.11 -39.16 -16.95
C VAL A 215 9.31 -37.85 -17.73
N TYR A 216 10.52 -37.30 -17.53
CA TYR A 216 11.28 -36.25 -18.25
C TYR A 216 10.56 -34.97 -18.71
#